data_AF-A0A6L7KNW0-F1
#
_entry.id   AF-A0A6L7KNW0-F1
#
_cell.length_a   1.000
_cell.length_b   1.000
_cell.length_c   1.000
_cell.angle_alpha   90.00
_cell.angle_beta   90.00
_cell.angle_gamma   90.00
#
_symmetry.space_group_name_H-M   'P 1'
#
loop_
_entity.id
_entity.type
_entity.pdbx_description
1 polymer ?
#
loop_
_entity_poly.entity_id
_entity_poly.type
_entity_poly.pdbx_seq_one_letter_code
_entity_poly.pdbx_strand_id
1 'polypeptide(L)'
;MPYFIVASYAVVLGLSVAISGYLSYEGLLRSAHEITLPLVVFLMTIIFSMDATISYFRSTERSYRLPILIWVVAAFFSIASNFNFLYSNFMRDDVIQNTLAEQITVFRNDIGATRHALTSTETARFAVEQRTDLDVEFDNLLKQINDPLRPGCGEECRSHMA
;
A
#
# COMPACT_ATOMS: atom_id res chain seq x y z
N MET A 1 -34.85 -1.44 -41.55
CA MET A 1 -34.94 -1.61 -40.08
C MET A 1 -34.06 -2.72 -39.48
N PRO A 2 -33.79 -3.88 -40.10
CA PRO A 2 -32.96 -4.93 -39.45
C PRO A 2 -31.48 -4.53 -39.32
N TYR A 3 -30.92 -3.81 -40.29
CA TYR A 3 -29.52 -3.36 -40.26
C TYR A 3 -29.19 -2.40 -39.10
N PHE A 4 -30.13 -1.54 -38.72
CA PHE A 4 -29.93 -0.61 -37.61
C PHE A 4 -29.87 -1.34 -36.26
N ILE A 5 -30.71 -2.36 -36.07
CA ILE A 5 -30.73 -3.18 -34.86
C ILE A 5 -29.43 -3.99 -34.76
N VAL A 6 -29.01 -4.64 -35.85
CA VAL A 6 -27.75 -5.40 -35.89
C VAL A 6 -26.54 -4.49 -35.63
N ALA A 7 -26.52 -3.28 -36.24
CA ALA A 7 -25.46 -2.31 -36.01
C ALA A 7 -25.41 -1.83 -34.55
N SER A 8 -26.57 -1.49 -33.96
CA SER A 8 -26.64 -1.06 -32.56
C SER A 8 -26.19 -2.16 -31.58
N TYR A 9 -26.56 -3.41 -31.87
CA TYR A 9 -26.16 -4.56 -31.05
C TYR A 9 -24.65 -4.81 -31.12
N ALA A 10 -24.06 -4.74 -32.31
CA ALA A 10 -22.61 -4.88 -32.49
C ALA A 10 -21.81 -3.80 -31.73
N VAL A 11 -22.33 -2.56 -31.70
CA VAL A 11 -21.70 -1.45 -30.96
C VAL A 11 -21.78 -1.69 -29.44
N VAL A 12 -22.94 -2.08 -28.92
CA VAL A 12 -23.12 -2.38 -27.48
C VAL A 12 -22.25 -3.55 -27.05
N LEU A 13 -22.18 -4.60 -27.88
CA LEU A 13 -21.35 -5.77 -27.63
C LEU A 13 -19.87 -5.43 -27.61
N GLY A 14 -19.39 -4.64 -28.60
CA GLY A 14 -18.02 -4.16 -28.63
C GLY A 14 -17.65 -3.33 -27.40
N LEU A 15 -18.54 -2.41 -26.97
CA LEU A 15 -18.33 -1.61 -25.75
C LEU A 15 -18.29 -2.48 -24.50
N SER A 16 -19.18 -3.45 -24.39
CA SER A 16 -19.25 -4.34 -23.21
C SER A 16 -18.00 -5.20 -23.09
N VAL A 17 -17.53 -5.76 -24.21
CA VAL A 17 -16.28 -6.53 -24.27
C VAL A 17 -15.07 -5.63 -23.97
N ALA A 18 -15.04 -4.41 -24.50
CA ALA A 18 -13.95 -3.45 -24.23
C ALA A 18 -13.88 -3.02 -22.76
N ILE A 19 -15.02 -2.69 -22.13
CA ILE A 19 -15.08 -2.32 -20.71
C ILE A 19 -14.64 -3.50 -19.83
N SER A 20 -15.14 -4.71 -20.13
CA SER A 20 -14.73 -5.91 -19.41
C SER A 20 -13.23 -6.18 -19.59
N GLY A 21 -12.71 -6.06 -20.81
CA GLY A 21 -11.29 -6.25 -21.10
C GLY A 21 -10.39 -5.24 -20.39
N TYR A 22 -10.77 -3.96 -20.36
CA TYR A 22 -10.04 -2.90 -19.65
C TYR A 22 -9.97 -3.16 -18.15
N LEU A 23 -11.11 -3.49 -17.52
CA LEU A 23 -11.17 -3.82 -16.09
C LEU A 23 -10.33 -5.06 -15.77
N SER A 24 -10.37 -6.08 -16.64
CA SER A 24 -9.52 -7.26 -16.51
C SER A 24 -8.03 -6.93 -16.70
N TYR A 25 -7.67 -6.03 -17.61
CA TYR A 25 -6.28 -5.63 -17.87
C TYR A 25 -5.66 -4.88 -16.70
N GLU A 26 -6.29 -3.78 -16.26
CA GLU A 26 -5.85 -3.01 -15.08
C GLU A 26 -5.70 -3.91 -13.86
N GLY A 27 -6.61 -4.88 -13.78
CA GLY A 27 -6.54 -5.89 -12.77
C GLY A 27 -5.31 -6.79 -12.88
N LEU A 28 -5.23 -7.55 -13.96
CA LEU A 28 -4.22 -8.58 -14.17
C LEU A 28 -2.81 -8.01 -14.35
N LEU A 29 -2.66 -6.75 -14.76
CA LEU A 29 -1.35 -6.08 -14.88
C LEU A 29 -0.59 -6.14 -13.56
N ARG A 30 -1.30 -6.00 -12.44
CA ARG A 30 -0.70 -5.99 -11.10
C ARG A 30 -0.31 -7.37 -10.58
N SER A 31 -0.91 -8.44 -11.12
CA SER A 31 -0.75 -9.81 -10.61
C SER A 31 0.13 -10.70 -11.50
N ALA A 32 0.09 -10.55 -12.82
CA ALA A 32 0.70 -11.49 -13.77
C ALA A 32 1.69 -10.85 -14.75
N HIS A 33 1.84 -9.51 -14.72
CA HIS A 33 2.74 -8.67 -15.55
C HIS A 33 2.87 -9.14 -17.01
N GLU A 34 3.73 -10.11 -17.30
CA GLU A 34 4.00 -10.63 -18.65
C GLU A 34 2.84 -11.46 -19.24
N ILE A 35 2.06 -12.16 -18.41
CA ILE A 35 0.97 -13.06 -18.86
C ILE A 35 -0.39 -12.33 -18.88
N THR A 36 -0.43 -11.09 -18.40
CA THR A 36 -1.63 -10.24 -18.36
C THR A 36 -2.29 -10.11 -19.73
N LEU A 37 -1.49 -9.77 -20.73
CA LEU A 37 -1.98 -9.46 -22.08
C LEU A 37 -2.60 -10.69 -22.77
N PRO A 38 -1.95 -11.87 -22.83
CA PRO A 38 -2.57 -13.06 -23.40
C PRO A 38 -3.81 -13.52 -22.62
N LEU A 39 -3.84 -13.37 -21.30
CA LEU A 39 -4.98 -13.80 -20.49
C LEU A 39 -6.22 -12.89 -20.66
N VAL A 40 -6.01 -11.57 -20.78
CA VAL A 40 -7.09 -10.62 -21.09
C VAL A 40 -7.65 -10.87 -22.48
N VAL A 41 -6.79 -11.09 -23.48
CA VAL A 41 -7.22 -11.43 -24.85
C VAL A 41 -8.03 -12.73 -24.87
N PHE A 42 -7.60 -13.75 -24.12
CA PHE A 42 -8.34 -15.00 -23.97
C PHE A 42 -9.74 -14.78 -23.37
N LEU A 43 -9.84 -14.01 -22.28
CA LEU A 43 -11.11 -13.65 -21.65
C LEU A 43 -12.04 -12.87 -22.60
N MET A 44 -11.51 -11.85 -23.28
CA MET A 44 -12.28 -11.08 -24.26
C MET A 44 -12.79 -11.96 -25.41
N THR A 45 -11.99 -12.92 -25.85
CA THR A 45 -12.37 -13.87 -26.90
C THR A 45 -13.51 -14.79 -26.46
N ILE A 46 -13.48 -15.29 -25.22
CA ILE A 46 -14.56 -16.11 -24.66
C ILE A 46 -15.86 -15.32 -24.60
N ILE A 47 -15.86 -14.11 -24.02
CA ILE A 47 -17.06 -13.26 -23.87
C ILE A 47 -17.64 -12.93 -25.25
N PHE A 48 -16.80 -12.52 -26.19
CA PHE A 48 -17.21 -12.21 -27.55
C PHE A 48 -17.84 -13.43 -28.25
N SER A 49 -17.21 -14.60 -28.13
CA SER A 49 -17.72 -15.84 -28.75
C SER A 49 -19.06 -16.28 -28.16
N MET A 50 -19.26 -16.13 -26.85
CA MET A 50 -20.51 -16.48 -26.17
C MET A 50 -21.67 -15.58 -26.61
N ASP A 51 -21.48 -14.26 -26.60
CA ASP A 51 -22.53 -13.33 -27.00
C ASP A 51 -22.87 -13.45 -28.49
N ALA A 52 -21.87 -13.65 -29.35
CA ALA A 52 -22.08 -13.92 -30.77
C ALA A 52 -22.89 -15.21 -30.98
N THR A 53 -22.61 -16.26 -30.20
CA THR A 53 -23.35 -17.53 -30.26
C THR A 53 -24.80 -17.33 -29.82
N ILE A 54 -25.06 -16.61 -28.72
CA ILE A 54 -26.43 -16.32 -28.28
C ILE A 54 -27.20 -15.53 -29.33
N SER A 55 -26.57 -14.49 -29.90
CA SER A 55 -27.18 -13.68 -30.94
C SER A 55 -27.55 -14.51 -32.17
N TYR A 56 -26.68 -15.42 -32.59
CA TYR A 56 -26.93 -16.32 -33.72
C TYR A 56 -28.07 -17.32 -33.45
N PHE A 57 -28.16 -17.87 -32.24
CA PHE A 57 -29.27 -18.76 -31.88
C PHE A 57 -30.60 -18.01 -31.77
N ARG A 58 -30.58 -16.75 -31.33
CA ARG A 58 -31.76 -15.86 -31.31
C ARG A 58 -32.31 -15.54 -32.70
N SER A 59 -31.45 -15.37 -33.70
CA SER A 59 -31.90 -15.13 -35.08
C SER A 59 -32.42 -16.37 -35.82
N THR A 60 -32.15 -17.57 -35.29
CA THR A 60 -32.42 -18.85 -35.99
C THR A 60 -33.60 -19.63 -35.38
N GLU A 61 -34.31 -19.07 -34.39
CA GLU A 61 -35.49 -19.67 -33.71
C GLU A 61 -35.30 -21.15 -33.27
N ARG A 62 -34.07 -21.54 -32.93
CA ARG A 62 -33.76 -22.89 -32.43
C ARG A 62 -33.86 -22.93 -30.90
N SER A 63 -34.10 -24.14 -30.38
CA SER A 63 -34.19 -24.38 -28.93
C SER A 63 -33.01 -23.77 -28.16
N TYR A 64 -33.35 -22.84 -27.25
CA TYR A 64 -32.40 -22.03 -26.48
C TYR A 64 -31.75 -22.77 -25.30
N ARG A 65 -32.16 -24.02 -25.02
CA ARG A 65 -31.74 -24.75 -23.81
C ARG A 65 -30.24 -25.04 -23.78
N LEU A 66 -29.67 -25.47 -24.91
CA LEU A 66 -28.24 -25.79 -25.03
C LEU A 66 -27.33 -24.53 -24.97
N PRO A 67 -27.61 -23.47 -25.75
CA PRO A 67 -26.82 -22.23 -25.69
C PRO A 67 -26.84 -21.56 -24.32
N ILE A 68 -27.99 -21.54 -23.63
CA ILE A 68 -28.10 -20.96 -22.28
C ILE A 68 -27.27 -21.76 -21.28
N LEU A 69 -27.26 -23.09 -21.38
CA LEU A 69 -26.46 -23.94 -20.48
C LEU A 69 -24.96 -23.69 -20.67
N ILE A 70 -24.50 -23.63 -21.92
CA ILE A 70 -23.11 -23.26 -22.25
C ILE A 70 -22.80 -21.85 -21.76
N TRP A 71 -23.75 -20.92 -21.87
CA TRP A 71 -23.61 -19.56 -21.39
C TRP A 71 -23.44 -19.51 -19.86
N VAL A 72 -24.27 -20.23 -19.11
CA VAL A 72 -24.18 -20.28 -17.64
C VAL A 72 -22.85 -20.89 -17.19
N VAL A 73 -22.39 -21.96 -17.84
CA VAL A 73 -21.11 -22.60 -17.52
C VAL A 73 -19.94 -21.64 -17.78
N ALA A 74 -19.88 -21.00 -18.93
CA ALA A 74 -18.78 -20.10 -19.22
C ALA A 74 -18.90 -18.75 -18.49
N ALA A 75 -20.11 -18.30 -18.12
CA ALA A 75 -20.30 -17.20 -17.19
C ALA A 75 -19.77 -17.55 -15.79
N PHE A 76 -19.99 -18.78 -15.31
CA PHE A 76 -19.41 -19.26 -14.06
C PHE A 76 -17.87 -19.22 -14.09
N PHE A 77 -17.24 -19.72 -15.16
CA PHE A 77 -15.77 -19.64 -15.31
C PHE A 77 -15.26 -18.21 -15.44
N SER A 78 -15.97 -17.33 -16.14
CA SER A 78 -15.64 -15.91 -16.24
C SER A 78 -15.74 -15.22 -14.87
N ILE A 79 -16.80 -15.50 -14.11
CA ILE A 79 -17.01 -14.97 -12.76
C ILE A 79 -15.95 -15.52 -11.81
N ALA A 80 -15.68 -16.83 -11.82
CA ALA A 80 -14.66 -17.44 -10.97
C ALA A 80 -13.25 -16.90 -11.27
N SER A 81 -12.93 -16.68 -12.55
CA SER A 81 -11.66 -16.05 -12.95
C SER A 81 -11.56 -14.61 -12.46
N ASN A 82 -12.65 -13.84 -12.54
CA ASN A 82 -12.72 -12.45 -12.09
C ASN A 82 -12.74 -12.34 -10.54
N PHE A 83 -13.38 -13.28 -9.84
CA PHE A 83 -13.39 -13.36 -8.37
C PHE A 83 -12.05 -13.82 -7.80
N ASN A 84 -11.36 -14.77 -8.43
CA ASN A 84 -10.01 -15.16 -8.03
C ASN A 84 -9.06 -13.96 -8.10
N PHE A 85 -9.23 -13.12 -9.14
CA PHE A 85 -8.51 -11.88 -9.29
C PHE A 85 -8.85 -10.84 -8.19
N LEU A 86 -10.13 -10.65 -7.88
CA LEU A 86 -10.59 -9.76 -6.82
C LEU A 86 -10.09 -10.19 -5.43
N TYR A 87 -10.17 -11.48 -5.12
CA TYR A 87 -9.75 -12.07 -3.85
C TYR A 87 -8.24 -11.97 -3.66
N SER A 88 -7.45 -12.20 -4.72
CA SER A 88 -6.00 -12.09 -4.66
C SER A 88 -5.53 -10.66 -4.35
N ASN A 89 -6.24 -9.63 -4.82
CA ASN A 89 -5.93 -8.23 -4.46
C ASN A 89 -6.30 -7.90 -3.03
N PHE A 90 -7.52 -8.25 -2.57
CA PHE A 90 -7.93 -7.94 -1.21
C PHE A 90 -7.08 -8.65 -0.16
N MET A 91 -6.72 -9.91 -0.42
CA MET A 91 -5.84 -10.67 0.47
C MET A 91 -4.43 -10.09 0.50
N ARG A 92 -3.97 -9.48 -0.60
CA ARG A 92 -2.65 -8.86 -0.69
C ARG A 92 -2.59 -7.52 0.06
N ASP A 93 -3.63 -6.69 -0.04
CA ASP A 93 -3.69 -5.42 0.71
C ASP A 93 -3.72 -5.66 2.22
N ASP A 94 -4.46 -6.67 2.67
CA ASP A 94 -4.53 -7.05 4.09
C ASP A 94 -3.19 -7.64 4.57
N VAL A 95 -2.55 -8.51 3.79
CA VAL A 95 -1.21 -9.05 4.11
C VAL A 95 -0.15 -7.93 4.13
N ILE A 96 -0.19 -6.98 3.19
CA ILE A 96 0.75 -5.85 3.14
C ILE A 96 0.56 -4.95 4.36
N GLN A 97 -0.67 -4.62 4.77
CA GLN A 97 -0.87 -3.81 5.96
C GLN A 97 -0.37 -4.51 7.23
N ASN A 98 -0.65 -5.80 7.37
CA ASN A 98 -0.22 -6.57 8.54
C ASN A 98 1.32 -6.71 8.58
N THR A 99 1.97 -7.02 7.46
CA THR A 99 3.45 -7.12 7.40
C THR A 99 4.14 -5.76 7.56
N LEU A 100 3.60 -4.67 7.00
CA LEU A 100 4.16 -3.33 7.19
C LEU A 100 4.03 -2.88 8.66
N ALA A 101 2.90 -3.12 9.30
CA ALA A 101 2.71 -2.79 10.71
C ALA A 101 3.69 -3.56 11.61
N GLU A 102 3.90 -4.85 11.31
CA GLU A 102 4.88 -5.69 12.01
C GLU A 102 6.31 -5.19 11.81
N GLN A 103 6.72 -4.91 10.57
CA GLN A 103 8.07 -4.42 10.28
C GLN A 103 8.33 -3.01 10.84
N ILE A 104 7.34 -2.11 10.85
CA ILE A 104 7.45 -0.80 11.50
C ILE A 104 7.69 -0.95 13.01
N THR A 105 7.05 -1.95 13.63
CA THR A 105 7.21 -2.22 15.06
C THR A 105 8.61 -2.75 15.37
N VAL A 106 9.11 -3.70 14.56
CA VAL A 106 10.49 -4.20 14.67
C VAL A 106 11.50 -3.08 14.47
N PHE A 107 11.36 -2.27 13.41
CA PHE A 107 12.26 -1.15 13.13
C PHE A 107 12.29 -0.12 14.28
N ARG A 108 11.13 0.22 14.86
CA ARG A 108 11.07 1.12 16.04
C ARG A 108 11.77 0.53 17.25
N ASN A 109 11.58 -0.75 17.51
CA ASN A 109 12.24 -1.43 18.62
C ASN A 109 13.76 -1.48 18.43
N ASP A 110 14.24 -1.75 17.21
CA ASP A 110 15.67 -1.77 16.89
C ASP A 110 16.31 -0.39 17.01
N ILE A 111 15.64 0.69 16.58
CA ILE A 111 16.13 2.06 16.81
C ILE A 111 16.22 2.36 18.31
N GLY A 112 15.19 1.98 19.08
CA GLY A 112 15.18 2.15 20.53
C GLY A 112 16.34 1.43 21.20
N ALA A 113 16.55 0.15 20.85
CA ALA A 113 17.63 -0.68 21.36
C ALA A 113 19.02 -0.12 20.95
N THR A 114 19.17 0.27 19.69
CA THR A 114 20.44 0.83 19.17
C THR A 114 20.76 2.17 19.83
N ARG A 115 19.77 3.06 19.97
CA ARG A 115 19.93 4.33 20.70
C ARG A 115 20.31 4.08 22.15
N HIS A 116 19.63 3.15 22.83
CA HIS A 116 19.96 2.80 24.20
C HIS A 116 21.40 2.27 24.32
N ALA A 117 21.80 1.38 23.41
CA ALA A 117 23.16 0.82 23.37
C ALA A 117 24.22 1.92 23.17
N LEU A 118 23.98 2.86 22.24
CA LEU A 118 24.83 4.03 21.97
C LEU A 118 24.91 4.98 23.18
N THR A 119 23.80 5.24 23.86
CA THR A 119 23.81 6.10 25.06
C THR A 119 24.38 5.42 26.30
N SER A 120 24.35 4.09 26.35
CA SER A 120 24.99 3.31 27.44
C SER A 120 26.49 3.13 27.25
N THR A 121 27.04 3.52 26.10
CA THR A 121 28.48 3.46 25.87
C THR A 121 29.19 4.48 26.78
N GLU A 122 30.30 4.08 27.38
CA GLU A 122 31.04 4.88 28.37
C GLU A 122 31.43 6.26 27.84
N THR A 123 31.80 6.34 26.56
CA THR A 123 32.13 7.59 25.86
C THR A 123 30.95 8.56 25.75
N ALA A 124 29.75 8.06 25.50
CA ALA A 124 28.54 8.89 25.41
C ALA A 124 28.09 9.37 26.78
N ARG A 125 28.17 8.53 27.81
CA ARG A 125 27.88 8.92 29.21
C ARG A 125 28.85 9.99 29.69
N PHE A 126 30.15 9.79 29.48
CA PHE A 126 31.18 10.75 29.87
C PHE A 126 30.97 12.11 29.21
N ALA A 127 30.66 12.16 27.91
CA ALA A 127 30.40 13.41 27.21
C ALA A 127 29.15 14.15 27.71
N VAL A 128 28.09 13.42 28.10
CA VAL A 128 26.86 14.02 28.66
C VAL A 128 27.10 14.54 30.08
N GLU A 129 27.81 13.78 30.90
CA GLU A 129 28.18 14.16 32.27
C GLU A 129 29.07 15.41 32.26
N GLN A 130 30.12 15.43 31.42
CA GLN A 130 31.01 16.56 31.27
C GLN A 130 30.28 17.82 30.79
N ARG A 131 29.29 17.68 29.90
CA ARG A 131 28.45 18.80 29.46
C ARG A 131 27.57 19.32 30.59
N THR A 132 26.99 18.43 31.38
CA THR A 132 26.15 18.79 32.53
C THR A 132 26.97 19.54 33.58
N ASP A 133 28.18 19.06 33.87
CA ASP A 133 29.10 19.73 34.79
C ASP A 133 29.51 21.12 34.28
N LEU A 134 29.80 21.25 32.99
CA LEU A 134 30.10 22.54 32.36
C LEU A 134 28.92 23.51 32.42
N ASP A 135 27.70 23.03 32.18
CA ASP A 135 26.49 23.85 32.25
C ASP A 135 26.26 24.33 33.69
N VAL A 136 26.46 23.47 34.69
CA VAL A 136 26.38 23.85 36.13
C VAL A 136 27.43 24.89 36.49
N GLU A 137 28.68 24.68 36.05
CA GLU A 137 29.77 25.62 36.35
C GLU A 137 29.55 26.97 35.67
N PHE A 138 29.07 26.97 34.43
CA PHE A 138 28.69 28.19 33.72
C PHE A 138 27.58 28.95 34.44
N ASP A 139 26.56 28.23 34.92
CA ASP A 139 25.45 28.81 35.67
C ASP A 139 25.91 29.41 37.02
N ASN A 140 26.85 28.74 37.69
CA ASN A 140 27.50 29.23 38.90
C ASN A 140 28.32 30.51 38.62
N LEU A 141 29.11 30.52 37.55
CA LEU A 141 29.87 31.72 37.13
C LEU A 141 28.93 32.89 36.80
N LEU A 142 27.82 32.63 36.11
CA LEU A 142 26.80 33.63 35.81
C LEU A 142 26.20 34.23 37.09
N LYS A 143 25.91 33.40 38.09
CA LYS A 143 25.42 33.85 39.40
C LYS A 143 26.47 34.68 40.14
N GLN A 144 27.74 34.28 40.09
CA GLN A 144 28.84 35.01 40.74
C GLN A 144 29.10 36.37 40.08
N ILE A 145 29.09 36.44 38.74
CA ILE A 145 29.29 37.69 38.00
C ILE A 145 28.16 38.69 38.27
N ASN A 146 26.93 38.19 38.39
CA ASN A 146 25.74 39.03 38.64
C ASN A 146 25.45 39.27 40.14
N ASP A 147 26.35 38.92 41.06
CA ASP A 147 26.19 39.20 42.50
C ASP A 147 26.26 40.73 42.74
N PRO A 148 25.18 41.37 43.23
CA PRO A 148 25.10 42.82 43.39
C PRO A 148 25.96 43.37 44.55
N LEU A 149 26.41 42.52 45.48
CA LEU A 149 27.22 42.93 46.62
C LEU A 149 28.72 42.82 46.33
N ARG A 150 29.15 41.78 45.59
CA ARG A 150 30.56 41.55 45.20
C ARG A 150 30.64 40.77 43.88
N PRO A 151 30.60 41.45 42.72
CA PRO A 151 30.67 40.80 41.41
C PRO A 151 31.93 39.96 41.26
N GLY A 152 31.77 38.69 40.89
CA GLY A 152 32.86 37.75 40.59
C GLY A 152 33.48 37.04 41.81
N CYS A 153 32.97 37.22 43.03
CA CYS A 153 33.45 36.50 44.22
C CYS A 153 32.48 35.38 44.59
N GLY A 154 32.87 34.13 44.31
CA GLY A 154 32.10 32.93 44.65
C GLY A 154 31.98 32.62 46.14
N GLU A 155 31.34 31.50 46.47
CA GLU A 155 31.09 31.08 47.86
C GLU A 155 32.38 30.82 48.65
N GLU A 156 33.35 30.12 48.06
CA GLU A 156 34.71 29.92 48.60
C GLU A 156 35.47 31.25 48.81
N CYS A 157 35.34 32.18 47.87
CA CYS A 157 35.97 33.50 47.97
C CYS A 157 35.42 34.29 49.18
N ARG A 158 34.14 34.08 49.53
CA ARG A 158 33.51 34.72 50.71
C ARG A 158 33.92 34.06 52.03
N SER A 159 34.18 32.76 52.06
CA SER A 159 34.58 32.06 53.30
C SER A 159 35.96 32.49 53.81
N HIS A 160 36.83 32.98 52.93
CA HIS A 160 38.17 33.49 53.28
C HIS A 160 38.21 34.99 53.61
N MET A 161 37.10 35.72 53.47
CA MET A 161 37.01 37.16 53.80
C MET A 161 36.27 37.45 55.11
N ALA A 162 35.80 36.42 55.82
CA ALA A 162 35.22 36.51 57.17
C ALA A 162 36.30 36.33 58.23
#